data_AF-A0A553KDE3-F1
#
_entry.id   AF-A0A553KDE3-F1
#
_cell.length_a   1.000
_cell.length_b   1.000
_cell.length_c   1.000
_cell.angle_alpha   90.00
_cell.angle_beta   90.00
_cell.angle_gamma   90.00
#
_symmetry.space_group_name_H-M   'P 1'
#
loop_
_entity.id
_entity.type
_entity.pdbx_description
1 polymer ?
#
loop_
_entity_poly.entity_id
_entity_poly.type
_entity_poly.pdbx_seq_one_letter_code
_entity_poly.pdbx_strand_id
1 'polypeptide(L)'
;MSLVEFLAEPSFWNGFYVVMDGAAVIFPGIPSISGVKRMIKNSDTLKQSLQIGINAYKNIDKIPSGWHRHHIFEKRFAKELGTVEKDMLCIAIPAEYHYKINAKMTKKIPTTGSGYGHLTKSQIINKHIEAYEELMLETSNRDQATVYEFLWEFTKTKQHSILK
;
A
#
# COMPACT_ATOMS: atom_id res chain seq x y z
N MET A 1 13.43 -18.33 4.82
CA MET A 1 12.66 -17.74 5.93
C MET A 1 12.09 -18.89 6.73
N SER A 2 12.56 -19.03 7.96
CA SER A 2 12.01 -20.03 8.89
C SER A 2 10.79 -19.45 9.61
N LEU A 3 9.92 -20.33 10.11
CA LEU A 3 8.76 -19.96 10.94
C LEU A 3 9.16 -19.14 12.18
N VAL A 4 10.43 -19.21 12.58
CA VAL A 4 10.97 -18.59 13.79
C VAL A 4 11.27 -17.11 13.58
N GLU A 5 11.72 -16.70 12.39
CA GLU A 5 11.85 -15.28 12.02
C GLU A 5 10.48 -14.60 11.81
N PHE A 6 9.47 -15.38 11.42
CA PHE A 6 8.08 -14.94 11.24
C PHE A 6 7.35 -14.64 12.57
N LEU A 7 7.76 -15.28 13.67
CA LEU A 7 7.15 -15.12 14.99
C LEU A 7 7.79 -14.01 15.83
N ALA A 8 8.84 -13.36 15.34
CA ALA A 8 9.61 -12.38 16.11
C ALA A 8 8.97 -10.97 16.21
N GLU A 9 8.02 -10.62 15.31
CA GLU A 9 7.27 -9.34 15.39
C GLU A 9 5.74 -9.51 15.24
N PRO A 10 5.03 -9.98 16.27
CA PRO A 10 3.62 -10.39 16.17
C PRO A 10 2.65 -9.23 15.92
N SER A 11 2.98 -7.99 16.32
CA SER A 11 2.05 -6.86 16.32
C SER A 11 1.72 -6.33 14.92
N PHE A 12 2.71 -6.31 14.02
CA PHE A 12 2.54 -5.89 12.63
C PHE A 12 1.77 -6.93 11.82
N TRP A 13 2.13 -8.21 11.98
CA TRP A 13 1.50 -9.32 11.27
C TRP A 13 0.09 -9.62 11.78
N ASN A 14 -0.22 -9.41 13.07
CA ASN A 14 -1.58 -9.59 13.59
C ASN A 14 -2.58 -8.58 12.98
N GLY A 15 -2.20 -7.31 12.80
CA GLY A 15 -3.08 -6.32 12.15
C GLY A 15 -3.27 -6.61 10.66
N PHE A 16 -2.19 -6.95 9.96
CA PHE A 16 -2.21 -7.32 8.54
C PHE A 16 -3.01 -8.60 8.28
N TYR A 17 -2.81 -9.66 9.08
CA TYR A 17 -3.56 -10.91 8.94
C TYR A 17 -5.00 -10.80 9.44
N VAL A 18 -5.31 -10.02 10.48
CA VAL A 18 -6.72 -9.81 10.88
C VAL A 18 -7.49 -9.06 9.78
N VAL A 19 -6.85 -8.10 9.10
CA VAL A 19 -7.45 -7.39 7.96
C VAL A 19 -7.60 -8.31 6.75
N MET A 20 -6.59 -9.13 6.46
CA MET A 20 -6.61 -10.03 5.31
C MET A 20 -7.48 -11.28 5.53
N ASP A 21 -7.50 -11.86 6.73
CA ASP A 21 -8.39 -12.95 7.14
C ASP A 21 -9.83 -12.46 7.25
N GLY A 22 -10.06 -11.30 7.87
CA GLY A 22 -11.38 -10.69 7.97
C GLY A 22 -11.95 -10.31 6.60
N ALA A 23 -11.11 -9.84 5.68
CA ALA A 23 -11.57 -9.40 4.36
C ALA A 23 -11.65 -10.55 3.33
N ALA A 24 -10.76 -11.56 3.37
CA ALA A 24 -10.82 -12.73 2.48
C ALA A 24 -11.98 -13.68 2.82
N VAL A 25 -12.49 -13.67 4.05
CA VAL A 25 -13.68 -14.44 4.46
C VAL A 25 -14.98 -13.79 3.96
N ILE A 26 -14.99 -12.47 3.73
CA ILE A 26 -16.22 -11.70 3.49
C ILE A 26 -16.31 -11.15 2.06
N PHE A 27 -15.19 -10.95 1.35
CA PHE A 27 -15.19 -10.35 0.02
C PHE A 27 -14.50 -11.24 -1.03
N PRO A 28 -15.21 -11.61 -2.12
CA PRO A 28 -14.59 -12.28 -3.26
C PRO A 28 -13.52 -11.38 -3.91
N GLY A 29 -12.31 -11.89 -4.12
CA GLY A 29 -11.25 -11.19 -4.88
C GLY A 29 -10.27 -10.34 -4.06
N ILE A 30 -10.19 -10.53 -2.74
CA ILE A 30 -9.07 -10.07 -1.90
C ILE A 30 -7.99 -11.14 -1.91
N PRO A 31 -6.68 -10.82 -1.91
CA PRO A 31 -5.66 -11.85 -1.97
C PRO A 31 -5.78 -12.69 -0.73
N SER A 32 -5.96 -13.98 -0.95
CA SER A 32 -5.69 -14.95 0.08
C SER A 32 -4.28 -14.72 0.63
N ILE A 33 -4.06 -15.11 1.88
CA ILE A 33 -2.72 -15.20 2.47
C ILE A 33 -1.77 -15.96 1.53
N SER A 34 -2.26 -16.92 0.75
CA SER A 34 -1.48 -17.62 -0.29
C SER A 34 -1.06 -16.72 -1.46
N GLY A 35 -1.89 -15.75 -1.87
CA GLY A 35 -1.56 -14.74 -2.88
C GLY A 35 -0.42 -13.83 -2.41
N VAL A 36 -0.50 -13.28 -1.20
CA VAL A 36 0.61 -12.46 -0.64
C VAL A 36 1.87 -13.30 -0.46
N LYS A 37 1.77 -14.53 0.04
CA LYS A 37 2.92 -15.45 0.14
C LYS A 37 3.57 -15.71 -1.22
N ARG A 38 2.77 -15.84 -2.28
CA ARG A 38 3.29 -15.97 -3.66
C ARG A 38 4.01 -14.69 -4.08
N MET A 39 3.45 -13.52 -3.84
CA MET A 39 4.06 -12.23 -4.18
C MET A 39 5.41 -12.05 -3.47
N ILE A 40 5.47 -12.31 -2.15
CA ILE A 40 6.71 -12.24 -1.35
C ILE A 40 7.79 -13.19 -1.89
N LYS A 41 7.41 -14.38 -2.37
CA LYS A 41 8.35 -15.33 -2.96
C LYS A 41 8.89 -14.86 -4.32
N ASN A 42 8.14 -14.03 -5.03
CA ASN A 42 8.45 -13.59 -6.39
C ASN A 42 9.01 -12.16 -6.45
N SER A 43 9.11 -11.47 -5.31
CA SER A 43 9.62 -10.12 -5.24
C SER A 43 10.49 -9.90 -4.01
N ASP A 44 11.78 -9.69 -4.24
CA ASP A 44 12.75 -9.37 -3.19
C ASP A 44 12.47 -7.97 -2.62
N THR A 45 12.06 -7.02 -3.47
CA THR A 45 11.69 -5.68 -3.01
C THR A 45 10.48 -5.75 -2.08
N LEU A 46 9.40 -6.44 -2.48
CA LEU A 46 8.21 -6.56 -1.63
C LEU A 46 8.53 -7.27 -0.32
N LYS A 47 9.35 -8.33 -0.36
CA LYS A 47 9.81 -9.02 0.85
C LYS A 47 10.53 -8.06 1.79
N GLN A 48 11.47 -7.25 1.29
CA GLN A 48 12.21 -6.29 2.09
C GLN A 48 11.30 -5.16 2.61
N SER A 49 10.39 -4.64 1.78
CA SER A 49 9.35 -3.69 2.19
C SER A 49 8.51 -4.22 3.35
N LEU A 50 8.09 -5.48 3.30
CA LEU A 50 7.26 -6.11 4.33
C LEU A 50 8.04 -6.52 5.58
N GLN A 51 9.36 -6.71 5.48
CA GLN A 51 10.23 -6.86 6.66
C GLN A 51 10.33 -5.56 7.46
N ILE A 52 10.25 -4.40 6.79
CA ILE A 52 10.13 -3.09 7.47
C ILE A 52 8.70 -2.89 7.99
N GLY A 53 7.73 -3.37 7.20
CA GLY A 53 6.33 -3.40 7.56
C GLY A 53 5.49 -2.27 6.96
N ILE A 54 4.19 -2.39 7.17
CA ILE A 54 3.14 -1.42 6.84
C ILE A 54 2.62 -0.85 8.15
N ASN A 55 2.84 0.44 8.36
CA ASN A 55 2.50 1.07 9.62
C ASN A 55 2.06 2.51 9.37
N ALA A 56 1.60 3.20 10.42
CA ALA A 56 1.41 4.64 10.35
C ALA A 56 2.73 5.31 9.95
N TYR A 57 2.62 6.37 9.15
CA TYR A 57 3.78 7.13 8.67
C TYR A 57 4.76 7.54 9.78
N LYS A 58 4.23 7.93 10.94
CA LYS A 58 5.05 8.31 12.11
C LYS A 58 5.86 7.16 12.72
N ASN A 59 5.49 5.91 12.45
CA ASN A 59 6.07 4.70 13.03
C ASN A 59 7.10 4.03 12.10
N ILE A 60 7.19 4.43 10.83
CA ILE A 60 8.27 4.00 9.93
C ILE A 60 9.35 5.08 10.00
N ASP A 61 10.43 4.84 10.73
CA ASP A 61 11.52 5.78 10.98
C ASP A 61 12.82 5.40 10.25
N LYS A 62 13.10 4.09 10.13
CA LYS A 62 14.29 3.54 9.48
C LYS A 62 13.93 2.87 8.18
N ILE A 63 14.44 3.42 7.07
CA ILE A 63 14.32 2.83 5.73
C ILE A 63 15.71 2.78 5.07
N PRO A 64 15.94 1.84 4.14
CA PRO A 64 17.20 1.76 3.41
C PRO A 64 17.50 3.06 2.63
N SER A 65 18.79 3.33 2.38
CA SER A 65 19.17 4.44 1.50
C SER A 65 18.57 4.25 0.11
N GLY A 66 18.08 5.33 -0.51
CA GLY A 66 17.39 5.29 -1.80
C GLY A 66 15.94 4.82 -1.76
N TRP A 67 15.38 4.59 -0.56
CA TRP A 67 13.97 4.21 -0.36
C TRP A 67 13.17 5.36 0.22
N HIS A 68 11.87 5.37 -0.05
CA HIS A 68 10.91 6.34 0.46
C HIS A 68 9.81 5.66 1.27
N ARG A 69 9.27 6.40 2.24
CA ARG A 69 8.01 6.05 2.91
C ARG A 69 6.86 6.47 2.01
N HIS A 70 6.21 5.49 1.42
CA HIS A 70 5.09 5.68 0.52
C HIS A 70 3.78 5.53 1.27
N HIS A 71 3.00 6.61 1.38
CA HIS A 71 1.63 6.51 1.87
C HIS A 71 0.79 5.72 0.86
N ILE A 72 0.17 4.62 1.29
CA ILE A 72 -0.58 3.73 0.39
C ILE A 72 -1.76 4.47 -0.26
N PHE A 73 -2.40 5.35 0.50
CA PHE A 73 -3.26 6.41 -0.03
C PHE A 73 -2.57 7.76 0.15
N GLU A 74 -2.59 8.64 -0.85
CA GLU A 74 -1.84 9.89 -0.80
C GLU A 74 -2.24 10.77 0.38
N LYS A 75 -1.23 11.28 1.10
CA LYS A 75 -1.39 12.09 2.32
C LYS A 75 -2.25 13.35 2.14
N ARG A 76 -2.30 13.91 0.92
CA ARG A 76 -3.12 15.09 0.61
C ARG A 76 -4.62 14.85 0.80
N PHE A 77 -5.05 13.59 0.87
CA PHE A 77 -6.44 13.20 1.13
C PHE A 77 -6.71 12.79 2.58
N ALA A 78 -5.77 13.02 3.51
CA ALA A 78 -5.93 12.61 4.90
C ALA A 78 -7.26 13.10 5.50
N LYS A 79 -7.63 14.36 5.21
CA LYS A 79 -8.86 14.98 5.71
C LYS A 79 -10.10 14.28 5.17
N GLU A 80 -10.18 14.04 3.87
CA GLU A 80 -11.29 13.37 3.19
C GLU A 80 -11.42 11.90 3.61
N LEU A 81 -10.31 11.28 3.99
CA LEU A 81 -10.26 9.93 4.54
C LEU A 81 -10.62 9.87 6.04
N GLY A 82 -10.74 11.02 6.71
CA GLY A 82 -11.10 11.12 8.13
C GLY A 82 -9.93 10.80 9.07
N THR A 83 -8.71 11.14 8.68
CA THR A 83 -7.48 10.87 9.44
C THR A 83 -6.48 12.03 9.32
N VAL A 84 -5.27 11.85 9.82
CA VAL A 84 -4.15 12.80 9.68
C VAL A 84 -2.97 12.12 9.01
N GLU A 85 -2.14 12.88 8.29
CA GLU A 85 -1.02 12.36 7.49
C GLU A 85 -0.07 11.42 8.27
N LYS A 86 0.11 11.68 9.57
CA LYS A 86 0.97 10.91 10.47
C LYS A 86 0.42 9.53 10.82
N ASP A 87 -0.90 9.37 10.81
CA ASP A 87 -1.61 8.13 11.18
C ASP A 87 -1.99 7.30 9.95
N MET A 88 -1.78 7.84 8.75
CA MET A 88 -2.00 7.14 7.49
C MET A 88 -0.99 6.00 7.29
N LEU A 89 -1.48 4.88 6.76
CA LEU A 89 -0.65 3.71 6.48
C LEU A 89 0.33 3.99 5.34
N CYS A 90 1.57 3.60 5.56
CA CYS A 90 2.63 3.67 4.58
C CYS A 90 3.44 2.37 4.54
N ILE A 91 4.18 2.21 3.45
CA ILE A 91 5.13 1.12 3.22
C ILE A 91 6.44 1.73 2.71
N ALA A 92 7.58 1.14 3.08
CA ALA A 92 8.86 1.54 2.53
C ALA A 92 9.06 0.90 1.14
N ILE A 93 9.36 1.69 0.11
CA ILE A 93 9.63 1.20 -1.26
C ILE A 93 10.79 1.97 -1.90
N PRO A 94 11.45 1.44 -2.93
CA PRO A 94 12.46 2.18 -3.69
C PRO A 94 11.92 3.52 -4.21
N ALA A 95 12.76 4.56 -4.19
CA ALA A 95 12.36 5.90 -4.62
C ALA A 95 11.82 5.92 -6.06
N GLU A 96 12.40 5.11 -6.95
CA GLU A 96 11.95 5.02 -8.34
C GLU A 96 10.51 4.47 -8.47
N TYR A 97 10.06 3.60 -7.55
CA TYR A 97 8.70 3.06 -7.55
C TYR A 97 7.74 4.13 -7.06
N HIS A 98 8.10 4.80 -5.98
CA HIS A 98 7.38 5.94 -5.42
C HIS A 98 7.20 7.07 -6.45
N TYR A 99 8.22 7.41 -7.25
CA TYR A 99 8.09 8.45 -8.27
C TYR A 99 7.11 8.07 -9.39
N LYS A 100 7.11 6.81 -9.84
CA LYS A 100 6.13 6.33 -10.82
C LYS A 100 4.71 6.37 -10.26
N ILE A 101 4.53 5.99 -8.98
CA ILE A 101 3.24 6.11 -8.31
C ILE A 101 2.77 7.56 -8.28
N ASN A 102 3.61 8.49 -7.82
CA ASN A 102 3.25 9.91 -7.78
C ASN A 102 2.89 10.47 -9.16
N ALA A 103 3.64 10.09 -10.20
CA ALA A 103 3.35 10.50 -11.57
C ALA A 103 2.00 9.96 -12.05
N LYS A 104 1.67 8.69 -11.75
CA LYS A 104 0.37 8.08 -12.09
C LYS A 104 -0.78 8.73 -11.31
N MET A 105 -0.62 8.90 -10.00
CA MET A 105 -1.65 9.51 -9.13
C MET A 105 -1.92 10.95 -9.51
N THR A 106 -0.90 11.74 -9.84
CA THR A 106 -1.06 13.13 -10.30
C THR A 106 -1.85 13.21 -11.60
N LYS A 107 -1.69 12.24 -12.52
CA LYS A 107 -2.50 12.17 -13.75
C LYS A 107 -3.96 11.81 -13.44
N LYS A 108 -4.22 10.89 -12.51
CA LYS A 108 -5.59 10.48 -12.13
C LYS A 108 -6.33 11.50 -11.26
N ILE A 109 -5.60 12.18 -10.39
CA ILE A 109 -6.08 13.23 -9.50
C ILE A 109 -5.11 14.41 -9.57
N PRO A 110 -5.38 15.39 -10.44
CA PRO A 110 -4.56 16.60 -10.53
C PRO A 110 -4.39 17.30 -9.18
N THR A 111 -3.23 17.89 -8.94
CA THR A 111 -2.91 18.65 -7.72
C THR A 111 -3.44 20.09 -7.74
N THR A 112 -3.96 20.55 -8.88
CA THR A 112 -4.47 21.91 -9.11
C THR A 112 -5.65 21.88 -10.09
N GLY A 113 -6.43 22.97 -10.13
CA GLY A 113 -7.52 23.16 -11.09
C GLY A 113 -8.86 22.48 -10.72
N SER A 114 -9.79 22.43 -11.66
CA SER A 114 -11.16 21.91 -11.46
C SER A 114 -11.23 20.42 -11.07
N GLY A 115 -10.17 19.65 -11.34
CA GLY A 115 -10.02 18.25 -10.92
C GLY A 115 -9.58 18.06 -9.46
N TYR A 116 -9.18 19.15 -8.78
CA TYR A 116 -8.85 19.19 -7.35
C TYR A 116 -10.07 19.49 -6.47
N GLY A 117 -11.28 19.51 -7.06
CA GLY A 117 -12.55 19.67 -6.33
C GLY A 117 -12.88 18.47 -5.44
N HIS A 118 -13.73 18.70 -4.43
CA HIS A 118 -14.09 17.79 -3.32
C HIS A 118 -14.38 16.33 -3.73
N LEU A 119 -13.33 15.53 -3.92
CA LEU A 119 -13.50 14.10 -4.12
C LEU A 119 -14.04 13.49 -2.83
N THR A 120 -15.07 12.68 -2.98
CA THR A 120 -15.55 11.86 -1.88
C THR A 120 -14.50 10.81 -1.51
N LYS A 121 -14.54 10.35 -0.26
CA LYS A 121 -13.72 9.22 0.23
C LYS A 121 -13.72 8.03 -0.74
N SER A 122 -14.88 7.67 -1.28
CA SER A 122 -15.03 6.57 -2.23
C SER A 122 -14.30 6.82 -3.54
N GLN A 123 -14.42 8.03 -4.10
CA GLN A 123 -13.72 8.39 -5.35
C GLN A 123 -12.20 8.40 -5.17
N ILE A 124 -11.70 8.87 -4.03
CA ILE A 124 -10.27 8.83 -3.71
C ILE A 124 -9.78 7.38 -3.69
N ILE A 125 -10.48 6.51 -2.95
CA ILE A 125 -10.12 5.09 -2.83
C ILE A 125 -10.12 4.41 -4.20
N ASN A 126 -11.18 4.57 -4.99
CA ASN A 126 -11.30 3.93 -6.30
C ASN A 126 -10.20 4.39 -7.26
N LYS A 127 -9.87 5.68 -7.29
CA LYS A 127 -8.79 6.20 -8.12
C LYS A 127 -7.42 5.64 -7.73
N HIS A 128 -7.19 5.34 -6.44
CA HIS A 128 -5.95 4.69 -6.02
C HIS A 128 -5.90 3.23 -6.45
N ILE A 129 -7.02 2.49 -6.30
CA ILE A 129 -7.14 1.10 -6.77
C ILE A 129 -6.81 1.06 -8.27
N GLU A 130 -7.47 1.89 -9.08
CA GLU A 130 -7.22 1.95 -10.52
C GLU A 130 -5.77 2.35 -10.85
N ALA A 131 -5.17 3.30 -10.11
CA ALA A 131 -3.78 3.70 -10.36
C ALA A 131 -2.79 2.55 -10.16
N TYR A 132 -2.96 1.78 -9.08
CA TYR A 132 -2.10 0.65 -8.80
C TYR A 132 -2.33 -0.50 -9.79
N GLU A 133 -3.57 -0.74 -10.19
CA GLU A 133 -3.89 -1.72 -11.25
C GLU A 133 -3.22 -1.35 -12.57
N GLU A 134 -3.37 -0.09 -13.03
CA GLU A 134 -2.73 0.38 -14.24
C GLU A 134 -1.19 0.28 -14.15
N LEU A 135 -0.60 0.67 -13.02
CA LEU A 135 0.84 0.54 -12.82
C LEU A 135 1.30 -0.92 -12.87
N MET A 136 0.56 -1.83 -12.25
CA MET A 136 0.84 -3.26 -12.30
C MET A 136 0.82 -3.78 -13.75
N LEU A 137 -0.22 -3.44 -14.52
CA LEU A 137 -0.40 -3.90 -15.90
C LEU A 137 0.60 -3.27 -16.89
N GLU A 138 0.98 -2.02 -16.69
CA GLU A 138 1.91 -1.28 -17.55
C GLU A 138 3.39 -1.60 -17.27
N THR A 139 3.71 -2.20 -16.12
CA THR A 139 5.09 -2.44 -15.69
C THR A 139 5.60 -3.78 -16.19
N SER A 140 6.61 -3.76 -17.06
CA SER A 140 7.28 -4.97 -17.56
C SER A 140 8.25 -5.61 -16.56
N ASN A 141 8.80 -4.83 -15.62
CA ASN A 141 9.66 -5.37 -14.57
C ASN A 141 8.81 -6.13 -13.54
N ARG A 142 9.00 -7.45 -13.45
CA ARG A 142 8.18 -8.34 -12.63
C ARG A 142 8.26 -8.03 -11.13
N ASP A 143 9.43 -7.68 -10.61
CA ASP A 143 9.62 -7.36 -9.19
C ASP A 143 8.82 -6.09 -8.84
N GLN A 144 8.96 -5.04 -9.65
CA GLN A 144 8.21 -3.79 -9.51
C GLN A 144 6.70 -3.99 -9.69
N ALA A 145 6.28 -4.75 -10.71
CA ALA A 145 4.88 -5.06 -10.95
C ALA A 145 4.25 -5.82 -9.78
N THR A 146 5.00 -6.70 -9.12
CA THR A 146 4.54 -7.44 -7.93
C THR A 146 4.34 -6.50 -6.73
N VAL A 147 5.17 -5.46 -6.56
CA VAL A 147 4.93 -4.42 -5.54
C VAL A 147 3.65 -3.65 -5.85
N TYR A 148 3.38 -3.32 -7.11
CA TYR A 148 2.14 -2.66 -7.51
C TYR A 148 0.91 -3.56 -7.38
N GLU A 149 1.03 -4.85 -7.71
CA GLU A 149 0.01 -5.88 -7.47
C GLU A 149 -0.35 -5.90 -5.97
N PHE A 150 0.66 -5.92 -5.10
CA PHE A 150 0.44 -5.87 -3.66
C PHE A 150 -0.30 -4.60 -3.22
N LEU A 151 0.09 -3.42 -3.71
CA LEU A 151 -0.57 -2.15 -3.37
C LEU A 151 -2.02 -2.09 -3.89
N TRP A 152 -2.26 -2.55 -5.12
CA TRP A 152 -3.60 -2.66 -5.70
C TRP A 152 -4.49 -3.54 -4.84
N GLU A 153 -4.00 -4.73 -4.50
CA GLU A 153 -4.69 -5.67 -3.65
C GLU A 153 -4.95 -5.13 -2.23
N PHE A 154 -3.96 -4.48 -1.63
CA PHE A 154 -4.09 -3.86 -0.32
C PHE A 154 -5.16 -2.76 -0.34
N THR A 155 -5.16 -1.89 -1.35
CA THR A 155 -6.12 -0.77 -1.42
C THR A 155 -7.57 -1.22 -1.55
N LYS A 156 -7.84 -2.42 -2.09
CA LYS A 156 -9.20 -3.02 -2.09
C LYS A 156 -9.75 -3.28 -0.69
N THR A 157 -8.90 -3.43 0.33
CA THR A 157 -9.33 -3.51 1.75
C THR A 157 -9.85 -2.17 2.29
N LYS A 158 -9.58 -1.06 1.59
CA LYS A 158 -9.98 0.31 1.94
C LYS A 158 -9.39 0.84 3.26
N GLN A 159 -8.45 0.11 3.86
CA GLN A 159 -7.77 0.55 5.07
C GLN A 159 -6.72 1.60 4.74
N HIS A 160 -6.84 2.79 5.32
CA HIS A 160 -5.95 3.93 5.02
C HIS A 160 -5.22 4.50 6.24
N SER A 161 -5.59 4.09 7.45
CA SER A 161 -4.95 4.50 8.71
C SER A 161 -5.03 3.40 9.74
N ILE A 162 -4.20 3.50 10.79
CA ILE A 162 -4.42 2.70 11.99
C ILE A 162 -5.73 3.19 12.61
N LEU A 163 -6.67 2.29 12.84
CA LEU A 163 -7.92 2.60 13.52
C LEU A 163 -7.61 3.20 14.90
N LYS A 164 -8.31 4.27 15.28
CA LYS A 164 -8.56 4.56 16.69
C LYS A 164 -9.85 3.86 17.09
#